data_AF-A0A4Q2YSM1-F1
#
_entry.id   AF-A0A4Q2YSM1-F1
#
_cell.length_a   1.000
_cell.length_b   1.000
_cell.length_c   1.000
_cell.angle_alpha   90.00
_cell.angle_beta   90.00
_cell.angle_gamma   90.00
#
_symmetry.space_group_name_H-M   'P 1'
#
loop_
_entity.id
_entity.type
_entity.pdbx_description
1 polymer ?
#
loop_
_entity_poly.entity_id
_entity_poly.type
_entity_poly.pdbx_seq_one_letter_code
_entity_poly.pdbx_strand_id
1 'polypeptide(L)' 'FEVGTVRFDFAKRCGRCLVTTTDQKTGIRHSGEEPLRTLVRDRLFDKSACFGSYYLPQAVGELAVGDTICTG' A
#
# COMPACT_ATOMS: atom_id res chain seq x y z
N PHE A 1 14.13 3.55 -4.07
CA PHE A 1 14.68 3.38 -2.71
C PHE A 1 15.25 1.98 -2.60
N GLU A 2 16.08 1.71 -1.62
CA GLU A 2 16.72 0.41 -1.41
C GLU A 2 16.30 -0.16 -0.05
N VAL A 3 16.16 -1.48 0.02
CA VAL A 3 15.98 -2.24 1.27
C VAL A 3 17.01 -3.35 1.28
N GLY A 4 17.91 -3.33 2.26
CA GLY A 4 19.06 -4.23 2.26
C GLY A 4 19.91 -4.01 1.01
N THR A 5 19.97 -5.02 0.12
CA THR A 5 20.68 -4.96 -1.17
C THR A 5 19.75 -4.82 -2.38
N VAL A 6 18.43 -4.78 -2.18
CA VAL A 6 17.44 -4.78 -3.27
C VAL A 6 16.94 -3.37 -3.54
N ARG A 7 17.04 -2.93 -4.80
CA ARG A 7 16.54 -1.63 -5.26
C ARG A 7 15.12 -1.72 -5.80
N PHE A 8 14.30 -0.75 -5.39
CA PHE A 8 12.89 -0.62 -5.73
C PHE A 8 12.58 0.70 -6.45
N ASP A 9 11.95 0.57 -7.61
CA ASP A 9 11.45 1.69 -8.40
C ASP A 9 9.95 1.89 -8.17
N PHE A 10 9.54 3.16 -8.06
CA PHE A 10 8.12 3.50 -7.89
C PHE A 10 7.34 3.17 -9.16
N ALA A 11 6.28 2.38 -9.01
CA ALA A 11 5.38 2.10 -10.12
C ALA A 11 4.17 3.03 -10.10
N LYS A 12 3.37 3.00 -9.03
CA LYS A 12 2.17 3.83 -8.87
C LYS A 12 1.65 3.83 -7.43
N ARG A 13 0.74 4.76 -7.14
CA ARG A 13 -0.05 4.74 -5.89
C ARG A 13 -1.04 3.56 -5.89
N CYS A 14 -1.29 2.96 -4.74
CA CYS A 14 -2.24 1.87 -4.60
C CYS A 14 -3.63 2.41 -4.28
N GLY A 15 -4.52 2.43 -5.28
CA GLY A 15 -5.95 2.61 -5.05
C GLY A 15 -6.52 1.45 -4.23
N ARG A 16 -7.37 1.75 -3.25
CA ARG A 16 -8.00 0.76 -2.39
C ARG A 16 -9.43 0.49 -2.83
N CYS A 17 -9.83 -0.77 -2.69
CA CYS A 17 -11.18 -1.25 -3.00
C CYS A 17 -11.90 -1.67 -1.72
N LEU A 18 -13.15 -2.12 -1.86
CA LEU A 18 -14.01 -2.53 -0.75
C LEU A 18 -13.39 -3.58 0.19
N VAL A 19 -12.40 -4.35 -0.24
CA VAL A 19 -11.75 -5.36 0.61
C VAL A 19 -11.23 -4.74 1.92
N THR A 20 -10.76 -3.49 1.91
CA THR A 20 -10.27 -2.81 3.11
C THR A 20 -11.35 -2.51 4.15
N THR A 21 -12.65 -2.63 3.80
CA THR A 21 -13.78 -2.40 4.71
C THR A 21 -14.25 -3.68 5.40
N THR A 22 -13.54 -4.80 5.19
CA THR A 22 -13.81 -6.09 5.84
C THR A 22 -13.02 -6.16 7.14
N ASP A 23 -13.71 -6.36 8.26
CA ASP A 23 -13.07 -6.69 9.53
C ASP A 23 -12.33 -8.02 9.37
N GLN A 24 -11.01 -8.01 9.58
CA GLN A 24 -10.16 -9.17 9.28
C GLN A 24 -10.29 -10.29 10.32
N LYS A 25 -10.91 -10.05 11.48
CA LYS A 25 -11.11 -11.08 12.52
C LYS A 25 -12.42 -11.84 12.32
N THR A 26 -13.45 -11.14 11.87
CA THR A 26 -14.82 -11.66 11.73
C THR A 26 -15.21 -11.94 10.28
N GLY A 27 -14.50 -11.36 9.30
CA GLY A 27 -14.85 -11.44 7.89
C GLY A 27 -16.06 -10.59 7.49
N ILE A 28 -16.62 -9.80 8.42
CA ILE A 28 -17.80 -8.99 8.19
C ILE A 28 -17.40 -7.68 7.52
N ARG A 29 -18.11 -7.31 6.45
CA ARG A 29 -17.96 -6.00 5.81
C ARG A 29 -18.79 -4.95 6.55
N HIS A 30 -18.16 -3.84 6.90
CA HIS A 30 -18.86 -2.71 7.46
C HIS A 30 -19.67 -1.99 6.39
N SER A 31 -20.95 -1.71 6.68
CA SER A 31 -21.84 -0.93 5.80
C SER A 31 -21.44 0.54 5.68
N GLY A 32 -20.61 1.05 6.60
CA GLY A 32 -20.13 2.44 6.58
C GLY A 32 -19.10 2.74 5.50
N GLU A 33 -18.61 1.72 4.78
CA GLU A 33 -17.54 1.81 3.77
C GLU A 33 -16.21 2.38 4.30
N GLU A 34 -16.01 2.44 5.61
CA GLU A 34 -14.73 2.82 6.18
C GLU A 34 -13.71 1.67 6.04
N PRO A 35 -12.44 1.97 5.72
CA PRO A 35 -11.80 3.30 5.72
C PRO A 35 -11.87 4.07 4.37
N LEU A 36 -12.61 3.58 3.37
CA LEU A 36 -12.58 4.18 2.02
C LEU A 36 -13.13 5.61 2.01
N ARG A 37 -14.19 5.89 2.76
CA ARG A 37 -14.74 7.25 2.88
C ARG A 37 -13.71 8.24 3.41
N THR A 38 -13.00 7.87 4.48
CA THR A 38 -11.88 8.66 5.01
C THR A 38 -10.79 8.85 3.96
N LEU A 39 -10.41 7.79 3.24
CA LEU A 39 -9.38 7.87 2.19
C LEU A 39 -9.79 8.71 0.98
N VAL A 40 -11.07 8.72 0.58
CA VAL A 40 -11.57 9.62 -0.47
C VAL A 40 -11.46 11.08 -0.03
N ARG A 41 -11.72 11.39 1.24
CA ARG A 41 -11.59 12.76 1.77
C ARG A 41 -10.13 13.23 1.76
N ASP A 42 -9.22 12.41 2.26
CA ASP A 42 -7.86 12.85 2.59
C ASP A 42 -6.79 12.43 1.57
N ARG A 43 -7.07 11.42 0.74
CA ARG A 43 -6.08 10.77 -0.14
C ARG A 43 -6.63 10.38 -1.52
N LEU A 44 -7.47 11.25 -2.10
CA LEU A 44 -7.96 11.05 -3.46
C LEU A 44 -6.90 11.45 -4.49
N PHE A 45 -6.42 10.49 -5.26
CA PHE A 45 -5.51 10.70 -6.39
C PHE A 45 -6.04 9.93 -7.59
N ASP A 46 -6.02 10.53 -8.78
CA ASP A 46 -6.46 9.87 -10.03
C ASP A 46 -7.83 9.17 -9.89
N LYS A 47 -8.78 9.86 -9.24
CA LYS A 47 -10.14 9.37 -8.93
C LYS A 47 -10.20 8.10 -8.08
N SER A 48 -9.12 7.75 -7.38
CA SER A 48 -9.00 6.56 -6.54
C SER A 48 -8.62 6.93 -5.11
N ALA A 49 -9.25 6.28 -4.13
CA ALA A 49 -8.90 6.38 -2.72
C ALA A 49 -7.56 5.68 -2.48
N CYS A 50 -6.45 6.41 -2.42
CA CYS A 50 -5.12 5.81 -2.41
C CYS A 50 -4.54 5.67 -1.01
N PHE A 51 -3.98 4.49 -0.71
CA PHE A 51 -3.20 4.25 0.50
C PHE A 51 -2.06 3.27 0.23
N GLY A 52 -0.82 3.69 0.40
CA GLY A 52 0.36 2.92 0.01
C GLY A 52 0.68 3.03 -1.50
N SER A 53 1.70 2.29 -1.93
CA SER A 53 2.26 2.35 -3.28
C SER A 53 2.72 0.98 -3.75
N TYR A 54 2.75 0.78 -5.06
CA TYR A 54 3.40 -0.36 -5.70
C TYR A 54 4.82 0.02 -6.11
N TYR A 55 5.75 -0.91 -5.89
CA TYR A 55 7.14 -0.80 -6.29
C TYR A 55 7.58 -2.05 -7.03
N LEU A 56 8.52 -1.89 -7.96
CA LEU A 56 9.10 -2.97 -8.74
C LEU A 56 10.55 -3.20 -8.27
N PRO A 57 10.94 -4.44 -7.91
CA PRO A 57 12.33 -4.75 -7.66
C PRO A 57 13.10 -4.76 -8.99
N GLN A 58 14.31 -4.18 -8.99
CA GLN A 58 15.18 -4.20 -10.18
C GLN A 58 15.85 -5.57 -10.40
N ALA A 59 15.95 -6.40 -9.36
CA ALA A 59 16.49 -7.74 -9.41
C ALA A 59 15.86 -8.62 -8.31
N VAL A 60 15.99 -9.94 -8.46
CA VAL A 60 15.65 -10.89 -7.40
C VAL A 60 16.65 -10.75 -6.25
N GLY A 61 16.16 -10.79 -5.02
CA GLY A 61 16.97 -10.77 -3.82
C GLY A 61 16.15 -11.18 -2.59
N GLU A 62 16.84 -11.27 -1.46
CA GLU A 62 16.24 -11.61 -0.18
C GLU A 62 15.99 -10.34 0.63
N LEU A 63 14.89 -10.34 1.39
CA LEU A 63 14.55 -9.27 2.32
C LEU A 63 14.24 -9.89 3.68
N ALA A 64 14.71 -9.25 4.74
CA ALA A 64 14.44 -9.62 6.11
C ALA A 64 13.92 -8.43 6.93
N VAL A 65 13.16 -8.74 7.98
CA VAL A 65 12.76 -7.72 8.97
C VAL A 65 14.03 -7.20 9.65
N GLY A 66 14.21 -5.88 9.64
CA GLY A 66 15.39 -5.22 10.18
C GLY A 66 16.35 -4.70 9.11
N ASP A 67 16.14 -5.05 7.84
CA ASP A 67 16.93 -4.48 6.74
C ASP A 67 16.80 -2.96 6.68
N THR A 68 17.93 -2.29 6.49
CA THR A 68 18.00 -0.83 6.37
C THR A 68 17.28 -0.36 5.12
N ILE A 69 16.55 0.75 5.26
CA ILE A 69 15.89 1.45 4.15
C ILE A 69 16.70 2.70 3.80
N CYS A 70 17.10 2.81 2.54
CA CYS A 70 17.85 3.96 2.02
C CYS A 70 17.08 4.67 0.90
N THR A 71 16.88 5.98 1.04
CA THR A 71 16.27 6.86 0.03
C THR A 71 17.33 7.82 -0.51
N GLY A 72 18.39 7.26 -1.11
CA GLY A 72 19.35 8.03 -1.91
C GLY A 72 18.75 8.47 -3.23
#